data_AF-A0A0J6IIX7-F1
#
_entry.id   AF-A0A0J6IIX7-F1
#
_cell.length_a   1.000
_cell.length_b   1.000
_cell.length_c   1.000
_cell.angle_alpha   90.00
_cell.angle_beta   90.00
_cell.angle_gamma   90.00
#
_symmetry.space_group_name_H-M   'P 1'
#
loop_
_entity.id
_entity.type
_entity.pdbx_description
1 polymer ?
#
loop_
_entity_poly.entity_id
_entity_poly.type
_entity_poly.pdbx_seq_one_letter_code
_entity_poly.pdbx_strand_id
1 'polypeptide(L)'
;MSTFAVFGMTRDVALAEAKKRTKGTRKNVKAPGGIEPVPLAEWLELVEKKTEQIMGGGTVRQLSPLFDAPQYAQQFIELARKTIQCRDLRIRAKRIMTDAEGRPIINAKTKAQRVGFCEWQPDTRTQAA
;
A
#
# COMPACT_ATOMS: atom_id res chain seq x y z
N MET A 1 20.63 -9.68 -3.28
CA MET A 1 19.60 -9.04 -4.14
C MET A 1 18.33 -8.99 -3.32
N SER A 2 17.87 -7.78 -2.99
CA SER A 2 16.73 -7.62 -2.08
C SER A 2 15.43 -7.93 -2.80
N THR A 3 14.67 -8.88 -2.26
CA THR A 3 13.51 -9.48 -2.95
C THR A 3 12.21 -9.36 -2.16
N PHE A 4 12.23 -9.16 -0.84
CA PHE A 4 11.02 -9.16 -0.03
C PHE A 4 10.60 -7.76 0.38
N ALA A 5 9.31 -7.46 0.39
CA ALA A 5 8.78 -6.22 0.98
C ALA A 5 7.44 -6.47 1.65
N VAL A 6 7.13 -5.67 2.66
CA VAL A 6 5.85 -5.70 3.35
C VAL A 6 4.88 -4.76 2.65
N PHE A 7 3.73 -5.31 2.28
CA PHE A 7 2.59 -4.58 1.76
C PHE A 7 1.48 -4.56 2.79
N GLY A 8 0.71 -3.48 2.83
CA GLY A 8 -0.47 -3.35 3.68
C GLY A 8 -0.99 -1.93 3.68
N MET A 9 -1.69 -1.56 4.74
CA MET A 9 -2.12 -0.19 4.96
C MET A 9 -1.91 0.18 6.43
N THR A 10 -1.38 1.37 6.67
CA THR A 10 -1.24 1.96 8.02
C THR A 10 -1.99 3.27 8.07
N ARG A 11 -2.40 3.70 9.27
CA ARG A 11 -3.13 4.97 9.45
C ARG A 11 -2.37 6.15 8.87
N ASP A 12 -1.05 6.23 9.08
CA ASP A 12 -0.24 7.35 8.60
C ASP A 12 -0.20 7.42 7.07
N VAL A 13 -0.06 6.26 6.41
CA VAL A 13 -0.09 6.16 4.95
C VAL A 13 -1.49 6.49 4.42
N ALA A 14 -2.53 5.99 5.08
CA ALA A 14 -3.91 6.30 4.73
C ALA A 14 -4.21 7.80 4.89
N LEU A 15 -3.68 8.45 5.92
CA LEU A 15 -3.83 9.88 6.19
C LEU A 15 -3.08 10.71 5.15
N ALA A 16 -1.86 10.33 4.80
CA ALA A 16 -1.11 10.96 3.72
C ALA A 16 -1.85 10.84 2.37
N GLU A 17 -2.48 9.69 2.10
CA GLU A 17 -3.28 9.47 0.89
C GLU A 17 -4.61 10.24 0.92
N ALA A 18 -5.27 10.30 2.07
CA ALA A 18 -6.49 11.07 2.30
C ALA A 18 -6.26 12.57 2.06
N LYS A 19 -5.14 13.12 2.58
CA LYS A 19 -4.75 14.52 2.35
C LYS A 19 -4.57 14.83 0.86
N LYS A 20 -3.99 13.91 0.09
CA LYS A 20 -3.82 14.07 -1.36
C LYS A 20 -5.13 13.99 -2.13
N ARG A 21 -6.07 13.16 -1.67
CA ARG A 21 -7.36 12.92 -2.35
C ARG A 21 -8.44 13.93 -1.98
N THR A 22 -8.33 14.57 -0.81
CA THR A 22 -9.35 15.51 -0.30
C THR A 22 -9.13 16.90 -0.87
N LYS A 23 -10.07 17.37 -1.70
CA LYS A 23 -10.00 18.71 -2.28
C LYS A 23 -10.21 19.76 -1.19
N GLY A 24 -9.35 20.78 -1.18
CA GLY A 24 -9.47 21.93 -0.28
C GLY A 24 -10.47 22.99 -0.76
N THR A 25 -11.26 22.71 -1.79
CA THR A 25 -12.18 23.68 -2.40
C THR A 25 -13.56 23.06 -2.61
N ARG A 26 -14.59 23.87 -2.37
CA ARG A 26 -16.00 23.52 -2.55
C ARG A 26 -16.61 24.42 -3.61
N LYS A 27 -17.51 23.87 -4.43
CA LYS A 27 -18.30 24.69 -5.36
C LYS A 27 -19.33 25.51 -4.57
N ASN A 28 -19.28 26.82 -4.72
CA ASN A 28 -20.30 27.74 -4.21
C ASN A 28 -20.71 28.70 -5.33
N VAL A 29 -21.96 28.56 -5.79
CA VAL A 29 -22.53 29.35 -6.90
C VAL A 29 -22.65 30.84 -6.55
N LYS A 30 -22.62 31.20 -5.25
CA LYS A 30 -22.72 32.59 -4.78
C LYS A 30 -21.37 33.32 -4.68
N ALA A 31 -20.24 32.61 -4.78
CA ALA A 31 -18.92 33.20 -4.70
C ALA A 31 -18.40 33.65 -6.08
N PRO A 32 -17.60 34.73 -6.18
CA PRO A 32 -16.96 35.11 -7.43
C PRO A 32 -16.03 33.98 -7.89
N GLY A 33 -16.32 33.41 -9.07
CA GLY A 33 -15.60 32.24 -9.61
C GLY A 33 -16.17 30.88 -9.21
N GLY A 34 -17.28 30.82 -8.46
CA GLY A 34 -18.04 29.59 -8.21
C GLY A 34 -17.39 28.59 -7.24
N ILE A 35 -16.29 28.97 -6.60
CA ILE A 35 -15.45 28.09 -5.78
C ILE A 35 -15.02 28.84 -4.50
N GLU A 36 -15.20 28.19 -3.35
CA GLU A 36 -14.72 28.68 -2.06
C GLU A 36 -13.72 27.70 -1.44
N PRO A 37 -12.67 28.20 -0.75
CA PRO A 37 -11.77 27.35 0.02
C PRO A 37 -12.50 26.75 1.22
N VAL A 38 -12.32 25.46 1.46
CA VAL A 38 -12.85 24.77 2.64
C VAL A 38 -12.03 25.21 3.85
N PRO A 39 -12.66 25.64 4.97
CA PRO A 39 -11.96 25.95 6.20
C PRO A 39 -11.08 24.78 6.66
N LEU A 40 -9.92 25.08 7.27
CA LEU A 40 -8.94 24.06 7.64
C LEU A 40 -9.53 22.97 8.56
N ALA A 41 -10.36 23.36 9.54
CA ALA A 41 -11.00 22.41 10.45
C ALA A 41 -11.94 21.43 9.72
N GLU A 42 -12.81 21.95 8.85
CA GLU A 42 -13.71 21.12 8.04
C GLU A 42 -12.93 20.22 7.08
N TRP A 43 -11.84 20.72 6.49
CA TRP A 43 -10.98 19.92 5.64
C TRP A 43 -10.29 18.78 6.41
N LEU A 44 -9.84 19.03 7.65
CA LEU A 44 -9.25 17.99 8.50
C LEU A 44 -10.27 16.90 8.85
N GLU A 45 -11.52 17.27 9.15
CA GLU A 45 -12.59 16.28 9.38
C GLU A 45 -12.88 15.43 8.13
N LEU A 46 -12.89 16.06 6.94
CA LEU A 46 -13.04 15.34 5.68
C LEU A 46 -11.87 14.38 5.42
N VAL A 47 -10.64 14.81 5.73
CA VAL A 47 -9.45 13.97 5.65
C VAL A 47 -9.55 12.79 6.61
N GLU A 48 -10.03 12.98 7.84
CA GLU A 48 -10.18 11.90 8.81
C GLU A 48 -11.20 10.86 8.33
N LYS A 49 -12.39 11.30 7.91
CA LYS A 49 -13.42 10.41 7.31
C LYS A 49 -12.89 9.66 6.10
N LYS A 50 -12.08 10.32 5.27
CA LYS A 50 -11.44 9.69 4.11
C LYS A 50 -10.36 8.69 4.53
N THR A 51 -9.62 8.98 5.59
CA THR A 51 -8.61 8.09 6.18
C THR A 51 -9.27 6.81 6.67
N GLU A 52 -10.37 6.91 7.42
CA GLU A 52 -11.18 5.77 7.84
C GLU A 52 -11.71 4.97 6.65
N GLN A 53 -12.20 5.65 5.60
CA GLN A 53 -12.65 4.97 4.37
C GLN A 53 -11.51 4.18 3.70
N ILE A 54 -10.30 4.76 3.62
CA ILE A 54 -9.13 4.08 3.04
C ILE A 54 -8.69 2.92 3.92
N MET A 55 -8.75 3.08 5.24
CA MET A 55 -8.50 2.02 6.21
C MET A 55 -9.56 0.92 6.13
N GLY A 56 -10.80 1.21 5.73
CA GLY A 56 -11.86 0.20 5.60
C GLY A 56 -11.77 -0.70 4.35
N GLY A 57 -11.08 -0.29 3.27
CA GLY A 57 -11.06 -1.11 2.04
C GLY A 57 -10.21 -0.62 0.86
N GLY A 58 -9.31 0.34 1.05
CA GLY A 58 -8.43 0.84 -0.01
C GLY A 58 -7.37 -0.17 -0.50
N THR A 59 -6.69 0.15 -1.61
CA THR A 59 -5.58 -0.65 -2.14
C THR A 59 -4.38 -0.62 -1.20
N VAL A 60 -3.83 -1.80 -0.87
CA VAL A 60 -2.60 -1.91 -0.07
C VAL A 60 -1.38 -1.34 -0.80
N ARG A 61 -0.45 -0.76 -0.05
CA ARG A 61 0.79 -0.13 -0.53
C ARG A 61 2.00 -0.84 0.05
N GLN A 62 3.17 -0.62 -0.56
CA GLN A 62 4.44 -1.04 0.02
C GLN A 62 4.75 -0.16 1.23
N LEU A 63 4.93 -0.76 2.40
CA LEU A 63 5.20 -0.08 3.67
C LEU A 63 6.66 -0.12 4.08
N SER A 64 7.40 -1.14 3.65
CA SER A 64 8.80 -1.34 3.99
C SER A 64 9.73 -1.10 2.80
N PRO A 65 11.04 -0.86 3.04
CA PRO A 65 12.05 -1.04 2.01
C PRO A 65 12.12 -2.51 1.54
N LEU A 66 12.93 -2.77 0.53
CA LEU A 66 13.22 -4.12 0.08
C LEU A 66 14.23 -4.77 1.03
N PHE A 67 13.89 -5.97 1.52
CA PHE A 67 14.73 -6.80 2.35
C PHE A 67 15.32 -7.96 1.53
N ASP A 68 16.52 -8.40 1.92
CA ASP A 68 17.16 -9.57 1.32
C ASP A 68 16.55 -10.89 1.79
N ALA A 69 15.95 -10.92 2.98
CA ALA A 69 15.42 -12.14 3.59
C ALA A 69 14.01 -11.93 4.15
N PRO A 70 13.14 -12.96 4.13
CA PRO A 70 11.76 -12.84 4.58
C PRO A 70 11.63 -12.64 6.10
N GLN A 71 12.61 -13.09 6.89
CA GLN A 71 12.61 -12.94 8.35
C GLN A 71 12.61 -11.45 8.77
N TYR A 72 13.35 -10.59 8.07
CA TYR A 72 13.34 -9.15 8.32
C TYR A 72 11.97 -8.52 8.01
N ALA A 73 11.31 -9.00 6.96
CA ALA A 73 9.96 -8.57 6.62
C ALA A 73 8.93 -9.04 7.67
N GLN A 74 9.10 -10.24 8.23
CA GLN A 74 8.27 -10.75 9.33
C GLN A 74 8.45 -9.90 10.59
N GLN A 75 9.70 -9.59 10.98
CA GLN A 75 10.01 -8.73 12.12
C GLN A 75 9.39 -7.34 11.97
N PHE A 76 9.42 -6.78 10.74
CA PHE A 76 8.77 -5.51 10.45
C PHE A 76 7.25 -5.60 10.66
N ILE A 77 6.60 -6.66 10.19
CA ILE A 77 5.16 -6.88 10.41
C ILE A 77 4.84 -7.00 11.89
N GLU A 78 5.64 -7.76 12.64
CA GLU A 78 5.45 -7.97 14.07
C GLU A 78 5.55 -6.65 14.84
N LEU A 79 6.58 -5.85 14.55
CA LEU A 79 6.75 -4.53 15.14
C LEU A 79 5.58 -3.61 14.78
N ALA A 80 5.22 -3.55 13.49
CA ALA A 80 4.13 -2.70 13.03
C ALA A 80 2.80 -3.04 13.71
N ARG A 81 2.47 -4.33 13.91
CA ARG A 81 1.26 -4.76 14.62
C ARG A 81 1.25 -4.33 16.09
N LYS A 82 2.42 -4.21 16.72
CA LYS A 82 2.55 -3.80 18.13
C LYS A 82 2.46 -2.28 18.28
N THR A 83 2.98 -1.52 17.33
CA THR A 83 3.18 -0.07 17.50
C THR A 83 2.13 0.79 16.81
N ILE A 84 1.55 0.34 15.71
CA ILE A 84 0.71 1.19 14.85
C ILE A 84 -0.60 0.50 14.43
N GLN A 85 -1.60 1.30 14.08
CA GLN A 85 -2.82 0.80 13.45
C GLN A 85 -2.51 0.39 12.01
N CYS A 86 -2.59 -0.91 11.76
CA CYS A 86 -2.27 -1.52 10.47
C CYS A 86 -3.32 -2.55 10.05
N ARG A 87 -3.48 -2.76 8.75
CA ARG A 87 -4.28 -3.85 8.17
C ARG A 87 -3.56 -4.51 7.01
N ASP A 88 -3.99 -5.74 6.71
CA ASP A 88 -3.58 -6.52 5.55
C ASP A 88 -2.07 -6.59 5.33
N LEU A 89 -1.30 -6.63 6.43
CA LEU A 89 0.15 -6.75 6.39
C LEU A 89 0.53 -8.12 5.83
N ARG A 90 1.14 -8.11 4.64
CA ARG A 90 1.55 -9.30 3.89
C ARG A 90 2.93 -9.10 3.29
N ILE A 91 3.71 -10.16 3.25
CA ILE A 91 5.01 -10.15 2.59
C ILE A 91 4.80 -10.45 1.11
N ARG A 92 5.42 -9.67 0.24
CA ARG A 92 5.48 -9.94 -1.19
C ARG A 92 6.92 -10.08 -1.64
N ALA A 93 7.17 -11.05 -2.50
CA ALA A 93 8.47 -11.29 -3.10
C ALA A 93 8.49 -10.72 -4.54
N LYS A 94 9.57 -10.03 -4.88
CA LYS A 94 9.88 -9.57 -6.22
C LYS A 94 10.38 -10.76 -7.03
N ARG A 95 9.55 -11.26 -7.95
CA ARG A 95 9.85 -12.41 -8.83
C ARG A 95 9.37 -12.13 -10.25
N ILE A 96 9.83 -12.96 -11.17
CA ILE A 96 9.31 -12.98 -12.54
C ILE A 96 7.83 -13.34 -12.47
N MET A 97 6.98 -12.48 -13.01
CA MET A 97 5.55 -12.74 -13.11
C MET A 97 5.32 -13.82 -14.16
N THR A 98 4.56 -14.83 -13.78
CA THR A 98 4.13 -15.89 -14.68
C THR A 98 2.65 -15.69 -15.02
N ASP A 99 2.27 -16.11 -16.21
CA ASP A 99 0.87 -16.21 -16.63
C ASP A 99 0.16 -17.39 -15.93
N ALA A 100 -1.14 -17.57 -16.17
CA ALA A 100 -1.95 -18.66 -15.62
C ALA A 100 -1.37 -20.06 -15.92
N GLU A 101 -0.68 -20.22 -17.06
CA GLU A 101 0.01 -21.47 -17.43
C GLU A 101 1.45 -21.58 -16.90
N GLY A 102 1.89 -20.67 -16.02
CA GLY A 102 3.23 -20.69 -15.42
C GLY A 102 4.35 -20.17 -16.32
N ARG A 103 4.04 -19.64 -17.51
CA ARG A 103 5.02 -19.08 -18.45
C ARG A 103 5.41 -17.65 -18.05
N PRO A 104 6.68 -17.24 -18.12
CA PRO A 104 7.08 -15.86 -17.83
C PRO A 104 6.34 -14.86 -18.72
N ILE A 105 5.76 -13.82 -18.12
CA ILE A 105 5.18 -12.72 -18.87
C ILE A 105 6.34 -11.91 -19.47
N ILE A 106 6.48 -11.95 -20.79
CA ILE A 106 7.53 -11.22 -21.50
C ILE A 106 6.98 -9.88 -22.00
N ASN A 107 7.72 -8.80 -21.78
CA ASN A 107 7.36 -7.50 -22.35
C ASN A 107 7.60 -7.52 -23.87
N ALA A 108 6.56 -7.28 -24.67
CA ALA A 108 6.62 -7.33 -26.13
C ALA A 108 7.70 -6.41 -26.73
N LYS A 109 7.95 -5.25 -26.10
CA LYS A 109 8.89 -4.22 -26.57
C LYS A 109 10.33 -4.51 -26.17
N THR A 110 10.57 -4.89 -24.92
CA THR A 110 11.94 -5.07 -24.39
C THR A 110 12.43 -6.51 -24.42
N LYS A 111 11.56 -7.47 -24.73
CA LYS A 111 11.81 -8.93 -24.66
C LYS A 111 12.30 -9.43 -23.29
N ALA A 112 12.34 -8.56 -22.28
CA ALA A 112 12.70 -8.91 -20.92
C ALA A 112 11.50 -9.52 -20.19
N GLN A 113 11.80 -10.40 -19.23
CA GLN A 113 10.81 -10.96 -18.33
C GLN A 113 10.26 -9.87 -17.40
N ARG A 114 8.94 -9.84 -17.25
CA ARG A 114 8.27 -8.88 -16.37
C ARG A 114 8.49 -9.29 -14.92
N VAL A 115 9.20 -8.45 -14.19
CA VAL A 115 9.41 -8.62 -12.75
C VAL A 115 8.33 -7.85 -12.00
N GLY A 116 7.69 -8.50 -11.02
CA GLY A 116 6.64 -7.91 -10.20
C GLY A 116 6.63 -8.50 -8.78
N PHE A 117 5.71 -8.01 -7.95
CA PHE A 117 5.53 -8.53 -6.60
C PHE A 117 4.44 -9.59 -6.58
N CYS A 118 4.80 -10.81 -6.20
CA CYS A 118 3.85 -11.89 -5.91
C CYS A 118 3.74 -12.09 -4.39
N GLU A 119 2.60 -12.62 -3.94
CA GLU A 119 2.42 -12.99 -2.53
C GLU A 119 3.45 -14.04 -2.13
N TRP A 120 4.15 -13.79 -1.02
CA TRP A 120 5.10 -14.75 -0.47
C TRP A 120 4.36 -15.66 0.51
N GLN A 121 4.41 -16.96 0.26
CA GLN A 121 3.94 -17.97 1.21
C GLN A 121 5.15 -18.55 1.97
N PRO A 122 5.08 -18.68 3.30
CA PRO A 122 6.12 -19.37 4.05
C PRO A 122 6.16 -20.83 3.63
N ASP A 123 7.35 -21.34 3.30
CA ASP A 123 7.54 -22.78 3.11
C ASP A 123 7.22 -23.49 4.44
N THR A 124 6.16 -24.28 4.47
CA THR A 124 5.74 -25.08 5.64
C THR A 124 6.73 -26.19 6.00
N ARG A 125 7.83 -26.33 5.25
CA ARG A 125 8.87 -27.35 5.45
C ARG A 125 9.83 -27.08 6.61
N THR A 126 9.75 -25.92 7.27
CA THR A 126 10.66 -25.55 8.38
C THR A 126 9.89 -25.28 9.68
N GLN A 127 8.98 -26.18 10.05
CA GLN A 127 8.37 -26.23 11.40
C GLN A 127 8.47 -27.62 12.06
N ALA A 128 9.43 -28.44 11.62
CA ALA A 128 9.77 -29.71 12.28
C ALA A 128 11.28 -29.77 12.50
N ALA A 129 11.73 -29.25 13.63
CA ALA A 129 13.00 -29.58 14.27
C ALA A 129 12.86 -29.27 15.77
#